data_AF-A0A927V038-F1
#
_entry.id   AF-A0A927V038-F1
#
_cell.length_a   1.000
_cell.length_b   1.000
_cell.length_c   1.000
_cell.angle_alpha   90.00
_cell.angle_beta   90.00
_cell.angle_gamma   90.00
#
_symmetry.space_group_name_H-M   'P 1'
#
loop_
_entity.id
_entity.type
_entity.pdbx_description
1 polymer ?
#
loop_
_entity_poly.entity_id
_entity_poly.type
_entity_poly.pdbx_seq_one_letter_code
_entity_poly.pdbx_strand_id
1 'polypeptide(L)'
;MKLKKLLSIILCASVVLCFGACSNSGGEDKTTTTTKAEEVTTAAKVDPFEGVDLTNTLVLALNVMYNDVDAAYFGNEVGPAIQVKGEGQYTVTFDCSKDLSDAAKLAAMKSLTNLTAIYIKDYATTAGKLAASNLVSCDIMYDKVVVDGVELTVTQTEPKSAIKSNGIFDTNDPINGWDGSAVAEADITDADNHVANFTTLTNPKTIEVTFTLSNLVFAE
;
A
#
# COMPACT_ATOMS: atom_id res chain seq x y z
N MET A 1 -45.86 -1.73 10.25
CA MET A 1 -45.82 -0.27 10.46
C MET A 1 -44.44 0.21 10.05
N LYS A 2 -44.36 1.07 9.03
CA LYS A 2 -43.12 1.55 8.38
C LYS A 2 -42.48 2.66 9.21
N LEU A 3 -41.16 2.65 9.37
CA LEU A 3 -40.36 3.84 9.72
C LEU A 3 -38.97 3.69 9.07
N LYS A 4 -38.83 4.16 7.82
CA LYS A 4 -38.22 5.43 7.38
C LYS A 4 -36.71 5.51 7.64
N LYS A 5 -35.96 5.35 6.55
CA LYS A 5 -34.58 5.85 6.32
C LYS A 5 -34.39 7.26 6.90
N LEU A 6 -33.27 7.49 7.56
CA LEU A 6 -32.61 8.80 7.51
C LEU A 6 -31.10 8.60 7.31
N LEU A 7 -30.65 9.05 6.15
CA LEU A 7 -29.26 9.30 5.80
C LEU A 7 -28.83 10.53 6.62
N SER A 8 -27.65 10.52 7.24
CA SER A 8 -27.06 11.74 7.79
C SER A 8 -25.55 11.70 7.57
N ILE A 9 -25.16 12.37 6.49
CA ILE A 9 -23.80 12.84 6.21
C ILE A 9 -23.48 13.88 7.28
N ILE A 10 -22.42 13.66 8.06
CA ILE A 10 -21.83 14.70 8.90
C ILE A 10 -20.42 14.95 8.36
N LEU A 11 -20.33 15.97 7.51
CA LEU A 11 -19.09 16.65 7.17
C LEU A 11 -18.79 17.60 8.34
N CYS A 12 -17.82 17.25 9.18
CA CYS A 12 -17.40 18.10 10.29
C CYS A 12 -16.21 18.96 9.83
N ALA A 13 -16.50 20.12 9.23
CA ALA A 13 -15.51 21.18 9.03
C ALA A 13 -15.87 22.33 9.97
N SER A 14 -15.32 22.30 11.18
CA SER A 14 -15.44 23.39 12.14
C SER A 14 -14.15 24.21 12.14
N VAL A 15 -14.04 25.18 11.23
CA VAL A 15 -13.11 26.30 11.40
C VAL A 15 -13.92 27.46 11.98
N VAL A 16 -13.81 27.63 13.30
CA VAL A 16 -14.32 28.82 14.00
C VAL A 16 -13.35 29.96 13.74
N LEU A 17 -13.73 30.91 12.90
CA LEU A 17 -13.09 32.22 12.78
C LEU A 17 -13.94 33.25 13.54
N CYS A 18 -13.49 33.66 14.72
CA CYS A 18 -14.00 34.87 15.35
C CYS A 18 -13.41 36.08 14.63
N PHE A 19 -14.25 36.88 13.96
CA PHE A 19 -13.93 38.27 13.63
C PHE A 19 -14.70 39.19 14.55
N GLY A 20 -13.97 39.90 15.40
CA GLY A 20 -14.49 41.07 16.10
C GLY A 20 -14.69 42.22 15.12
N ALA A 21 -15.79 42.96 15.27
CA ALA A 21 -16.00 44.22 14.60
C ALA A 21 -16.14 45.34 15.64
N CYS A 22 -15.21 46.28 15.62
CA CYS A 22 -15.49 47.70 15.85
C CYS A 22 -14.42 48.56 15.16
N SER A 23 -14.88 49.22 14.10
CA SER A 23 -14.49 50.51 13.51
C SER A 23 -13.04 51.02 13.67
N ASN A 24 -12.37 51.17 12.52
CA ASN A 24 -11.16 51.97 12.37
C ASN A 24 -11.52 53.42 11.95
N SER A 25 -10.78 54.42 12.42
CA SER A 25 -10.62 55.69 11.71
C SER A 25 -9.13 56.01 11.61
N GLY A 26 -8.64 56.15 10.37
CA GLY A 26 -7.37 56.81 10.08
C GLY A 26 -6.35 55.98 9.30
N GLY A 27 -6.29 56.25 7.99
CA GLY A 27 -5.10 56.27 7.12
C GLY A 27 -4.04 55.17 7.22
N GLU A 28 -3.99 54.31 6.21
CA GLU A 28 -2.80 54.03 5.40
C GLU A 28 -3.20 53.08 4.26
N ASP A 29 -2.71 53.35 3.05
CA ASP A 29 -2.94 52.56 1.85
C ASP A 29 -2.38 51.15 2.04
N LYS A 30 -3.27 50.17 2.24
CA LYS A 30 -2.91 48.77 2.39
C LYS A 30 -3.65 47.98 1.31
N THR A 31 -2.92 47.68 0.24
CA THR A 31 -3.29 46.72 -0.80
C THR A 31 -3.78 45.44 -0.14
N THR A 32 -5.09 45.21 -0.14
CA THR A 32 -5.69 43.98 0.37
C THR A 32 -5.45 42.87 -0.65
N THR A 33 -4.33 42.18 -0.53
CA THR A 33 -4.12 40.92 -1.23
C THR A 33 -5.07 39.88 -0.62
N THR A 34 -6.18 39.63 -1.30
CA THR A 34 -7.05 38.49 -1.00
C THR A 34 -6.30 37.22 -1.42
N THR A 35 -5.60 36.59 -0.47
CA THR A 35 -5.08 35.24 -0.66
C THR A 35 -6.28 34.30 -0.73
N LYS A 36 -6.68 33.94 -1.95
CA LYS A 36 -7.62 32.85 -2.22
C LYS A 36 -7.06 31.61 -1.52
N ALA A 37 -7.81 31.01 -0.61
CA ALA A 37 -7.45 29.71 -0.07
C ALA A 37 -7.33 28.76 -1.27
N GLU A 38 -6.11 28.30 -1.53
CA GLU A 38 -5.85 27.27 -2.50
C GLU A 38 -6.53 26.01 -1.96
N GLU A 39 -7.61 25.61 -2.63
CA GLU A 39 -8.27 24.34 -2.40
C GLU A 39 -7.19 23.28 -2.65
N VAL A 40 -6.68 22.67 -1.59
CA VAL A 40 -5.78 21.52 -1.70
C VAL A 40 -6.60 20.42 -2.32
N THR A 41 -6.59 20.36 -3.65
CA THR A 41 -7.12 19.24 -4.40
C THR A 41 -6.23 18.06 -4.08
N THR A 42 -6.66 17.21 -3.16
CA THR A 42 -6.10 15.86 -3.03
C THR A 42 -6.22 15.22 -4.41
N ALA A 43 -5.10 15.02 -5.09
CA ALA A 43 -5.08 14.30 -6.36
C ALA A 43 -5.83 12.97 -6.13
N ALA A 44 -6.92 12.75 -6.86
CA ALA A 44 -7.65 11.50 -6.76
C ALA A 44 -6.68 10.36 -7.11
N LYS A 45 -6.68 9.29 -6.30
CA LYS A 45 -5.91 8.07 -6.61
C LYS A 45 -6.42 7.58 -7.96
N VAL A 46 -5.58 7.64 -9.00
CA VAL A 46 -5.94 7.20 -10.35
C VAL A 46 -6.35 5.73 -10.25
N ASP A 47 -7.48 5.37 -10.87
CA ASP A 47 -7.90 3.96 -10.92
C ASP A 47 -6.85 3.17 -11.69
N PRO A 48 -6.14 2.20 -11.05
CA PRO A 48 -5.08 1.47 -11.72
C PRO A 48 -5.58 0.57 -12.85
N PHE A 49 -6.90 0.41 -13.00
CA PHE A 49 -7.55 -0.37 -14.05
C PHE A 49 -8.10 0.50 -15.20
N GLU A 50 -8.00 1.83 -15.13
CA GLU A 50 -8.52 2.70 -16.18
C GLU A 50 -7.83 2.41 -17.52
N GLY A 51 -8.62 1.97 -18.50
CA GLY A 51 -8.14 1.63 -19.85
C GLY A 51 -7.25 0.38 -19.92
N VAL A 52 -7.20 -0.44 -18.87
CA VAL A 52 -6.33 -1.62 -18.81
C VAL A 52 -7.02 -2.84 -19.42
N ASP A 53 -6.35 -3.44 -20.39
CA ASP A 53 -6.67 -4.78 -20.90
C ASP A 53 -5.93 -5.84 -20.06
N LEU A 54 -6.68 -6.52 -19.20
CA LEU A 54 -6.18 -7.54 -18.28
C LEU A 54 -5.85 -8.87 -18.96
N THR A 55 -6.09 -9.02 -20.27
CA THR A 55 -5.68 -10.22 -21.01
C THR A 55 -4.16 -10.33 -21.12
N ASN A 56 -3.47 -9.19 -21.27
CA ASN A 56 -2.01 -9.14 -21.49
C ASN A 56 -1.32 -8.13 -20.55
N THR A 57 -1.97 -7.81 -19.42
CA THR A 57 -1.43 -6.90 -18.42
C THR A 57 -1.67 -7.46 -17.03
N LEU A 58 -0.59 -7.62 -16.27
CA LEU A 58 -0.65 -7.81 -14.82
C LEU A 58 -0.72 -6.45 -14.13
N VAL A 59 -1.54 -6.33 -13.09
CA VAL A 59 -1.59 -5.14 -12.25
C VAL A 59 -1.00 -5.51 -10.89
N LEU A 60 0.28 -5.23 -10.66
CA LEU A 60 0.99 -5.65 -9.45
C LEU A 60 1.00 -4.54 -8.41
N ALA A 61 0.81 -4.89 -7.14
CA ALA A 61 0.97 -3.97 -6.02
C ALA A 61 1.60 -4.68 -4.82
N LEU A 62 2.29 -3.90 -3.99
CA LEU A 62 2.75 -4.38 -2.68
C LEU A 62 1.57 -4.41 -1.71
N ASN A 63 1.40 -5.53 -1.03
CA ASN A 63 0.40 -5.76 0.01
C ASN A 63 1.12 -5.82 1.35
N VAL A 64 0.59 -5.11 2.35
CA VAL A 64 1.10 -5.07 3.71
C VAL A 64 0.02 -5.63 4.62
N MET A 65 0.20 -6.88 5.05
CA MET A 65 -0.72 -7.58 5.92
C MET A 65 -0.27 -7.40 7.36
N TYR A 66 -1.03 -6.58 8.09
CA TYR A 66 -0.82 -6.32 9.51
C TYR A 66 -1.43 -7.42 10.37
N ASN A 67 -0.80 -7.64 11.51
CA ASN A 67 -1.24 -8.50 12.59
C ASN A 67 -0.80 -7.90 13.92
N ASP A 68 -1.38 -6.74 14.23
CA ASP A 68 -1.07 -5.96 15.41
C ASP A 68 -2.17 -6.13 16.46
N VAL A 69 -1.91 -7.00 17.44
CA VAL A 69 -2.85 -7.31 18.53
C VAL A 69 -3.07 -6.09 19.43
N ASP A 70 -2.03 -5.32 19.70
CA ASP A 70 -2.08 -4.16 20.60
C ASP A 70 -2.90 -3.02 19.98
N ALA A 71 -2.77 -2.80 18.68
CA ALA A 71 -3.57 -1.85 17.92
C ALA A 71 -4.93 -2.41 17.47
N ALA A 72 -5.20 -3.70 17.73
CA ALA A 72 -6.36 -4.44 17.22
C ALA A 72 -6.55 -4.29 15.69
N TYR A 73 -5.45 -4.33 14.94
CA TYR A 73 -5.42 -4.13 13.50
C TYR A 73 -4.87 -5.33 12.74
N PHE A 74 -5.73 -5.96 11.93
CA PHE A 74 -5.44 -7.18 11.17
C PHE A 74 -5.70 -7.01 9.67
N GLY A 75 -5.56 -5.77 9.18
CA GLY A 75 -5.91 -5.41 7.81
C GLY A 75 -4.80 -5.71 6.80
N ASN A 76 -5.18 -5.73 5.52
CA ASN A 76 -4.27 -5.84 4.40
C ASN A 76 -4.30 -4.54 3.59
N GLU A 77 -3.26 -3.74 3.73
CA GLU A 77 -3.08 -2.47 3.03
C GLU A 77 -2.44 -2.70 1.66
N VAL A 78 -2.69 -1.80 0.72
CA VAL A 78 -2.21 -1.94 -0.66
C VAL A 78 -1.55 -0.64 -1.12
N GLY A 79 -0.30 -0.76 -1.56
CA GLY A 79 0.47 0.34 -2.14
C GLY A 79 -0.02 0.74 -3.54
N PRO A 80 0.65 1.70 -4.20
CA PRO A 80 0.38 2.03 -5.60
C PRO A 80 0.58 0.81 -6.50
N ALA A 81 -0.33 0.61 -7.45
CA ALA A 81 -0.23 -0.47 -8.41
C ALA A 81 0.54 -0.04 -9.66
N ILE A 82 1.25 -0.99 -10.27
CA ILE A 82 1.94 -0.84 -11.56
C ILE A 82 1.33 -1.79 -12.60
N GLN A 83 1.45 -1.42 -13.87
CA GLN A 83 1.07 -2.29 -14.99
C GLN A 83 2.31 -2.97 -15.58
N VAL A 84 2.25 -4.29 -15.68
CA VAL A 84 3.31 -5.16 -16.18
C VAL A 84 2.82 -5.87 -17.43
N LYS A 85 3.53 -5.69 -18.54
CA LYS A 85 3.16 -6.21 -19.87
C LYS A 85 4.12 -7.28 -20.40
N GLY A 86 5.13 -7.64 -19.63
CA GLY A 86 6.15 -8.59 -20.04
C GLY A 86 7.19 -8.81 -18.96
N GLU A 87 8.25 -9.49 -19.35
CA GLU A 87 9.42 -9.70 -18.51
C GLU A 87 10.21 -8.40 -18.30
N GLY A 88 11.03 -8.37 -17.26
CA GLY A 88 11.89 -7.24 -16.95
C GLY A 88 11.92 -6.89 -15.47
N GLN A 89 12.62 -5.81 -15.17
CA GLN A 89 12.75 -5.27 -13.82
C GLN A 89 11.64 -4.28 -13.51
N TYR A 90 11.06 -4.40 -12.33
CA TYR A 90 9.96 -3.58 -11.84
C TYR A 90 10.20 -3.19 -10.39
N THR A 91 9.55 -2.12 -9.97
CA THR A 91 9.61 -1.63 -8.59
C THR A 91 8.19 -1.34 -8.09
N VAL A 92 7.86 -1.85 -6.91
CA VAL A 92 6.64 -1.50 -6.17
C VAL A 92 7.01 -0.92 -4.82
N THR A 93 6.15 -0.03 -4.31
CA THR A 93 6.42 0.73 -3.08
C THR A 93 5.22 0.69 -2.13
N PHE A 94 5.49 0.96 -0.86
CA PHE A 94 4.48 1.29 0.12
C PHE A 94 5.00 2.38 1.07
N ASP A 95 4.17 3.38 1.37
CA ASP A 95 4.47 4.48 2.28
C ASP A 95 3.32 4.65 3.27
N CYS A 96 3.56 4.39 4.56
CA CYS A 96 2.54 4.49 5.61
C CYS A 96 1.87 5.88 5.67
N SER A 97 2.54 6.95 5.21
CA SER A 97 1.94 8.29 5.19
C SER A 97 0.91 8.50 4.07
N LYS A 98 0.98 7.68 3.01
CA LYS A 98 0.15 7.82 1.81
C LYS A 98 -0.83 6.67 1.64
N ASP A 99 -0.39 5.45 1.94
CA ASP A 99 -1.04 4.23 1.49
C ASP A 99 -1.91 3.55 2.55
N LEU A 100 -1.84 3.98 3.81
CA LEU A 100 -2.74 3.48 4.85
C LEU A 100 -4.19 3.88 4.57
N SER A 101 -5.08 2.90 4.68
CA SER A 101 -6.53 3.10 4.72
C SER A 101 -6.96 3.96 5.92
N ASP A 102 -8.18 4.49 5.85
CA ASP A 102 -8.77 5.21 6.97
C ASP A 102 -8.95 4.32 8.20
N ALA A 103 -9.16 3.01 8.02
CA ALA A 103 -9.26 2.05 9.11
C ALA A 103 -7.92 1.87 9.84
N ALA A 104 -6.81 1.71 9.09
CA ALA A 104 -5.48 1.68 9.69
C ALA A 104 -5.12 2.99 10.40
N LYS A 105 -5.46 4.14 9.80
CA LYS A 105 -5.25 5.45 10.45
C LYS A 105 -6.07 5.59 11.74
N LEU A 106 -7.31 5.08 11.74
CA LEU A 106 -8.17 5.06 12.93
C LEU A 106 -7.60 4.15 14.03
N ALA A 107 -6.98 3.03 13.65
CA ALA A 107 -6.22 2.16 14.54
C ALA A 107 -4.83 2.74 14.92
N ALA A 108 -4.53 3.98 14.50
CA ALA A 108 -3.28 4.68 14.76
C ALA A 108 -2.01 3.98 14.22
N MET A 109 -2.15 3.16 13.17
CA MET A 109 -1.01 2.55 12.48
C MET A 109 -0.12 3.63 11.85
N LYS A 110 1.20 3.49 12.01
CA LYS A 110 2.19 4.48 11.52
C LYS A 110 3.47 3.85 10.98
N SER A 111 3.63 2.54 11.10
CA SER A 111 4.84 1.80 10.78
C SER A 111 4.53 0.44 10.20
N LEU A 112 5.54 -0.16 9.56
CA LEU A 112 5.59 -1.53 9.04
C LEU A 112 6.09 -2.44 10.16
N THR A 113 5.26 -2.61 11.19
CA THR A 113 5.53 -3.42 12.37
C THR A 113 4.36 -4.37 12.62
N ASN A 114 4.64 -5.49 13.28
CA ASN A 114 3.68 -6.53 13.60
C ASN A 114 2.95 -7.00 12.35
N LEU A 115 3.71 -7.57 11.42
CA LEU A 115 3.25 -7.93 10.09
C LEU A 115 3.05 -9.43 10.02
N THR A 116 1.99 -9.91 9.37
CA THR A 116 2.02 -11.29 8.88
C THR A 116 2.84 -11.40 7.61
N ALA A 117 2.73 -10.43 6.70
CA ALA A 117 3.52 -10.44 5.47
C ALA A 117 3.60 -9.07 4.80
N ILE A 118 4.66 -8.87 4.01
CA ILE A 118 4.69 -7.89 2.92
C ILE A 118 4.99 -8.67 1.64
N TYR A 119 4.11 -8.55 0.64
CA TYR A 119 4.17 -9.39 -0.55
C TYR A 119 3.62 -8.71 -1.80
N ILE A 120 4.06 -9.17 -2.97
CA ILE A 120 3.59 -8.66 -4.26
C ILE A 120 2.45 -9.55 -4.72
N LYS A 121 1.33 -8.94 -5.11
CA LYS A 121 0.16 -9.66 -5.61
C LYS A 121 -0.45 -8.97 -6.81
N ASP A 122 -1.05 -9.77 -7.69
CA ASP A 122 -1.94 -9.28 -8.73
C ASP A 122 -3.19 -8.64 -8.12
N TYR A 123 -3.21 -7.31 -8.17
CA TYR A 123 -4.25 -6.47 -7.61
C TYR A 123 -5.60 -6.65 -8.30
N ALA A 124 -5.63 -7.13 -9.56
CA ALA A 124 -6.89 -7.44 -10.23
C ALA A 124 -7.66 -8.57 -9.50
N THR A 125 -6.94 -9.52 -8.90
CA THR A 125 -7.55 -10.59 -8.09
C THR A 125 -8.09 -10.06 -6.76
N THR A 126 -7.32 -9.20 -6.09
CA THR A 126 -7.73 -8.53 -4.84
C THR A 126 -8.95 -7.62 -5.05
N ALA A 127 -9.01 -6.91 -6.18
CA ALA A 127 -10.12 -6.05 -6.56
C ALA A 127 -11.34 -6.81 -7.14
N GLY A 128 -11.27 -8.15 -7.21
CA GLY A 128 -12.36 -9.00 -7.72
C GLY A 128 -12.62 -8.84 -9.22
N LYS A 129 -11.66 -8.30 -9.98
CA LYS A 129 -11.75 -8.17 -11.45
C LYS A 129 -11.44 -9.49 -12.14
N LEU A 130 -10.59 -10.31 -11.52
CA LEU A 130 -10.24 -11.65 -11.97
C LEU A 130 -10.36 -12.64 -10.81
N ALA A 131 -10.69 -13.89 -11.11
CA ALA A 131 -10.69 -14.97 -10.12
C ALA A 131 -9.28 -15.55 -9.87
N ALA A 132 -8.43 -15.49 -10.89
CA ALA A 132 -7.03 -15.90 -10.88
C ALA A 132 -6.23 -14.96 -11.80
N SER A 133 -4.90 -14.91 -11.66
CA SER A 133 -4.08 -14.13 -12.58
C SER A 133 -4.13 -14.75 -13.98
N ASN A 134 -4.15 -13.92 -15.02
CA ASN A 134 -4.20 -14.41 -16.40
C ASN A 134 -2.82 -14.91 -16.88
N LEU A 135 -2.20 -15.83 -16.14
CA LEU A 135 -0.85 -16.33 -16.39
C LEU A 135 -0.81 -17.85 -16.48
N VAL A 136 0.05 -18.34 -17.37
CA VAL A 136 0.47 -19.74 -17.44
C VAL A 136 1.71 -19.95 -16.57
N SER A 137 2.68 -19.03 -16.65
CA SER A 137 3.92 -19.06 -15.87
C SER A 137 4.42 -17.65 -15.61
N CYS A 138 5.16 -17.47 -14.52
CA CYS A 138 5.92 -16.27 -14.22
C CYS A 138 6.84 -16.59 -13.03
N ASP A 139 8.13 -16.34 -13.19
CA ASP A 139 9.12 -16.44 -12.13
C ASP A 139 9.53 -15.04 -11.66
N ILE A 140 9.97 -14.95 -10.41
CA ILE A 140 10.43 -13.73 -9.77
C ILE A 140 11.78 -13.92 -9.08
N MET A 141 12.64 -12.92 -9.21
CA MET A 141 13.87 -12.74 -8.45
C MET A 141 13.87 -11.35 -7.79
N TYR A 142 14.09 -11.28 -6.47
CA TYR A 142 14.30 -10.00 -5.79
C TYR A 142 15.68 -9.46 -6.12
N ASP A 143 15.71 -8.26 -6.67
CA ASP A 143 16.96 -7.55 -6.95
C ASP A 143 17.36 -6.69 -5.75
N LYS A 144 16.37 -6.05 -5.11
CA LYS A 144 16.60 -5.09 -4.03
C LYS A 144 15.37 -4.94 -3.15
N VAL A 145 15.58 -4.86 -1.84
CA VAL A 145 14.57 -4.44 -0.87
C VAL A 145 15.13 -3.28 -0.07
N VAL A 146 14.45 -2.14 -0.07
CA VAL A 146 14.85 -0.94 0.68
C VAL A 146 13.75 -0.58 1.66
N VAL A 147 14.09 -0.40 2.93
CA VAL A 147 13.16 0.02 3.97
C VAL A 147 13.70 1.27 4.64
N ASP A 148 12.93 2.36 4.61
CA ASP A 148 13.36 3.69 5.10
C ASP A 148 14.74 4.12 4.56
N GLY A 149 15.01 3.82 3.28
CA GLY A 149 16.28 4.14 2.63
C GLY A 149 17.44 3.19 2.96
N VAL A 150 17.23 2.21 3.84
CA VAL A 150 18.20 1.16 4.16
C VAL A 150 17.96 -0.04 3.27
N GLU A 151 18.97 -0.40 2.48
CA GLU A 151 18.95 -1.62 1.67
C GLU A 151 19.14 -2.85 2.56
N LEU A 152 18.21 -3.79 2.47
CA LEU A 152 18.23 -5.07 3.19
C LEU A 152 18.97 -6.13 2.38
N THR A 153 19.46 -7.16 3.07
CA THR A 153 20.20 -8.26 2.45
C THR A 153 19.21 -9.29 1.90
N VAL A 154 19.00 -9.30 0.58
CA VAL A 154 18.20 -10.32 -0.10
C VAL A 154 18.89 -11.69 0.00
N THR A 155 18.15 -12.69 0.48
CA THR A 155 18.65 -14.07 0.69
C THR A 155 18.31 -15.02 -0.44
N GLN A 156 17.39 -14.62 -1.34
CA GLN A 156 17.04 -15.39 -2.53
C GLN A 156 18.27 -15.54 -3.44
N THR A 157 18.57 -16.76 -3.87
CA THR A 157 19.70 -17.06 -4.75
C THR A 157 19.29 -17.48 -6.16
N GLU A 158 18.06 -17.93 -6.35
CA GLU A 158 17.52 -18.42 -7.62
C GLU A 158 16.09 -17.90 -7.82
N PRO A 159 15.65 -17.68 -9.08
CA PRO A 159 14.26 -17.36 -9.38
C PRO A 159 13.30 -18.44 -8.86
N LYS A 160 12.12 -18.00 -8.42
CA LYS A 160 11.03 -18.88 -7.98
C LYS A 160 9.75 -18.56 -8.72
N SER A 161 8.80 -19.50 -8.78
CA SER A 161 7.46 -19.22 -9.29
C SER A 161 6.81 -18.10 -8.47
N ALA A 162 6.28 -17.09 -9.16
CA ALA A 162 5.46 -16.04 -8.57
C ALA A 162 3.97 -16.44 -8.48
N ILE A 163 3.58 -17.56 -9.11
CA ILE A 163 2.20 -18.05 -9.17
C ILE A 163 1.99 -19.15 -8.13
N LYS A 164 1.02 -18.95 -7.23
CA LYS A 164 0.57 -19.96 -6.26
C LYS A 164 -0.27 -21.05 -6.93
N SER A 165 -0.45 -22.17 -6.25
CA SER A 165 -1.24 -23.32 -6.77
C SER A 165 -2.69 -23.01 -7.13
N ASN A 166 -3.24 -21.90 -6.61
CA ASN A 166 -4.56 -21.38 -6.95
C ASN A 166 -4.58 -20.49 -8.21
N GLY A 167 -3.45 -20.35 -8.91
CA GLY A 167 -3.34 -19.57 -10.14
C GLY A 167 -3.17 -18.07 -9.94
N ILE A 168 -2.95 -17.60 -8.71
CA ILE A 168 -2.77 -16.17 -8.42
C ILE A 168 -1.27 -15.84 -8.37
N PHE A 169 -0.86 -14.76 -9.02
CA PHE A 169 0.43 -14.13 -8.76
C PHE A 169 0.40 -13.55 -7.35
N ASP A 170 1.12 -14.19 -6.43
CA ASP A 170 1.18 -13.86 -5.01
C ASP A 170 2.49 -14.44 -4.46
N THR A 171 3.45 -13.55 -4.20
CA THR A 171 4.83 -13.97 -3.91
C THR A 171 5.02 -14.52 -2.50
N ASN A 172 4.08 -14.24 -1.59
CA ASN A 172 4.15 -14.52 -0.15
C ASN A 172 5.27 -13.77 0.61
N ASP A 173 6.21 -13.11 -0.06
CA ASP A 173 7.37 -12.42 0.50
C ASP A 173 7.65 -11.12 -0.31
N PRO A 174 8.58 -10.22 0.07
CA PRO A 174 9.84 -10.50 0.75
C PRO A 174 9.78 -10.65 2.28
N ILE A 175 8.70 -10.25 2.94
CA ILE A 175 8.57 -10.38 4.41
C ILE A 175 7.44 -11.36 4.74
N ASN A 176 7.69 -12.36 5.59
CA ASN A 176 6.67 -13.36 5.92
C ASN A 176 6.84 -13.96 7.33
N GLY A 177 5.74 -14.00 8.09
CA GLY A 177 5.66 -14.54 9.45
C GLY A 177 5.42 -16.05 9.58
N TRP A 178 5.33 -16.78 8.47
CA TRP A 178 5.09 -18.23 8.41
C TRP A 178 6.37 -19.00 8.08
N ASP A 179 6.86 -18.83 6.85
CA ASP A 179 7.92 -19.68 6.28
C ASP A 179 9.27 -18.96 6.20
N GLY A 180 9.33 -17.73 6.73
CA GLY A 180 10.52 -16.88 6.71
C GLY A 180 10.55 -15.90 5.53
N SER A 181 11.45 -14.93 5.64
CA SER A 181 11.57 -13.79 4.72
C SER A 181 12.64 -14.03 3.65
N ALA A 182 12.50 -13.35 2.51
CA ALA A 182 13.51 -13.28 1.46
C ALA A 182 14.60 -12.22 1.74
N VAL A 183 14.63 -11.69 2.97
CA VAL A 183 15.63 -10.75 3.47
C VAL A 183 16.13 -11.18 4.84
N ALA A 184 17.38 -10.90 5.18
CA ALA A 184 18.00 -11.33 6.44
C ALA A 184 17.54 -10.50 7.66
N GLU A 185 17.10 -9.25 7.43
CA GLU A 185 16.78 -8.29 8.49
C GLU A 185 15.30 -8.31 8.89
N ALA A 186 14.59 -9.41 8.63
CA ALA A 186 13.21 -9.61 9.06
C ALA A 186 13.00 -11.02 9.61
N ASP A 187 12.63 -11.11 10.88
CA ASP A 187 12.46 -12.37 11.61
C ASP A 187 11.03 -12.54 12.09
N ILE A 188 10.65 -13.80 12.29
CA ILE A 188 9.43 -14.19 12.97
C ILE A 188 9.61 -13.91 14.47
N THR A 189 8.93 -12.88 14.97
CA THR A 189 9.00 -12.47 16.38
C THR A 189 7.93 -13.11 17.25
N ASP A 190 6.85 -13.62 16.64
CA ASP A 190 5.84 -14.44 17.30
C ASP A 190 5.37 -15.53 16.32
N ALA A 191 5.88 -16.74 16.51
CA ALA A 191 5.60 -17.87 15.62
C ALA A 191 4.18 -18.44 15.80
N ASP A 192 3.60 -18.33 17.00
CA ASP A 192 2.26 -18.84 17.28
C ASP A 192 1.18 -17.97 16.60
N ASN A 193 1.48 -16.68 16.44
CA ASN A 193 0.59 -15.73 15.79
C ASN A 193 1.03 -15.35 14.37
N HIS A 194 2.12 -15.90 13.84
CA HIS A 194 2.66 -15.57 12.52
C HIS A 194 2.97 -14.07 12.35
N VAL A 195 3.72 -13.51 13.29
CA VAL A 195 4.16 -12.12 13.29
C VAL A 195 5.63 -12.04 12.95
N ALA A 196 5.96 -11.28 11.92
CA ALA A 196 7.29 -10.87 11.53
C ALA A 196 7.53 -9.38 11.79
N ASN A 197 8.77 -9.05 12.14
CA ASN A 197 9.24 -7.68 12.31
C ASN A 197 10.66 -7.53 11.76
N PHE A 198 10.99 -6.30 11.37
CA PHE A 198 12.36 -5.95 11.03
C PHE A 198 13.24 -5.95 12.28
N THR A 199 14.44 -6.52 12.20
CA THR A 199 15.32 -6.72 13.36
C THR A 199 16.30 -5.57 13.57
N THR A 200 16.61 -4.82 12.50
CA THR A 200 17.59 -3.73 12.51
C THR A 200 16.96 -2.34 12.41
N LEU A 201 15.64 -2.27 12.17
CA LEU A 201 14.90 -1.03 11.93
C LEU A 201 13.85 -0.80 13.01
N THR A 202 13.77 0.43 13.51
CA THR A 202 12.77 0.83 14.51
C THR A 202 11.66 1.63 13.85
N ASN A 203 10.42 1.15 13.97
CA ASN A 203 9.21 1.79 13.41
C ASN A 203 9.34 2.18 11.92
N PRO A 204 9.75 1.26 11.02
CA PRO A 204 9.95 1.57 9.62
C PRO A 204 8.65 2.05 8.96
N LYS A 205 8.69 2.92 7.96
CA LYS A 205 7.48 3.55 7.38
C LYS A 205 7.32 3.37 5.89
N THR A 206 8.41 3.12 5.20
CA THR A 206 8.47 3.02 3.76
C THR A 206 9.20 1.75 3.37
N ILE A 207 8.72 1.11 2.30
CA ILE A 207 9.39 -0.02 1.68
C ILE A 207 9.31 0.11 0.16
N GLU A 208 10.41 -0.21 -0.49
CA GLU A 208 10.55 -0.32 -1.94
C GLU A 208 11.10 -1.71 -2.26
N VAL A 209 10.45 -2.41 -3.17
CA VAL A 209 10.86 -3.75 -3.62
C VAL A 209 11.09 -3.69 -5.11
N THR A 210 12.34 -3.90 -5.52
CA THR A 210 12.73 -4.04 -6.92
C THR A 210 12.98 -5.53 -7.22
N PHE A 211 12.42 -5.99 -8.32
CA PHE A 211 12.42 -7.41 -8.70
C PHE A 211 12.42 -7.57 -10.21
N THR A 212 12.93 -8.70 -10.66
CA THR A 212 12.93 -9.10 -12.06
C THR A 212 11.93 -10.22 -12.27
N LEU A 213 11.08 -10.07 -13.29
CA LEU A 213 10.18 -11.10 -13.79
C LEU A 213 10.77 -11.79 -15.01
N SER A 214 10.68 -13.10 -15.04
CA SER A 214 11.12 -13.97 -16.15
C SER A 214 10.13 -15.10 -16.37
N ASN A 215 10.21 -15.78 -17.52
CA ASN A 215 9.29 -16.85 -17.92
C ASN A 215 7.81 -16.41 -17.84
N LEU A 216 7.54 -15.13 -18.13
CA LEU A 216 6.20 -14.56 -18.04
C LEU A 216 5.40 -14.93 -19.30
N VAL A 217 4.36 -15.73 -19.11
CA VAL A 217 3.45 -16.15 -20.18
C VAL A 217 2.02 -15.88 -19.74
N PHE A 218 1.30 -15.04 -20.48
CA PHE A 218 -0.13 -14.83 -20.29
C PHE A 218 -0.95 -16.02 -20.81
N ALA A 219 -2.10 -16.28 -20.19
CA ALA A 219 -3.06 -17.26 -20.70
C ALA A 219 -3.86 -16.64 -21.87
N GLU A 220 -4.13 -17.46 -22.90
CA GLU A 220 -4.90 -17.07 -24.10
C GLU A 220 -6.40 -16.85 -23.82
#